data_AF-A0A933EAU4-F1
#
_entry.id   AF-A0A933EAU4-F1
#
_cell.length_a   1.000
_cell.length_b   1.000
_cell.length_c   1.000
_cell.angle_alpha   90.00
_cell.angle_beta   90.00
_cell.angle_gamma   90.00
#
_symmetry.space_group_name_H-M   'P 1'
#
loop_
_entity.id
_entity.type
_entity.pdbx_description
1 polymer ?
#
loop_
_entity_poly.entity_id
_entity_poly.type
_entity_poly.pdbx_seq_one_letter_code
_entity_poly.pdbx_strand_id
1 'polypeptide(L)'
;MRGPRSRGHAGACASAPVPDPCVRRSGGFRQDRGRSDRILPPVSVRDRIQGSGKGPHPNTACRGDVVEIARFQAQIAAIYGDRDRRRGAAATFQWFVEEVGELARALRGKDRRAVEEEFSDVLAWLVTLADLHGVDMAHAAARYTAGCPKCRAVPCACPEEIP
;
A
#
# COMPACT_ATOMS: atom_id res chain seq x y z
N MET A 1 64.08 42.97 -13.90
CA MET A 1 64.25 43.65 -12.59
C MET A 1 63.79 42.72 -11.46
N ARG A 2 64.21 42.94 -10.21
CA ARG A 2 64.00 42.01 -9.08
C ARG A 2 62.88 42.49 -8.13
N GLY A 3 61.92 41.60 -7.80
CA GLY A 3 61.16 41.57 -6.53
C GLY A 3 60.29 42.79 -6.16
N PRO A 4 59.65 42.79 -4.97
CA PRO A 4 59.71 41.78 -3.90
C PRO A 4 58.35 41.11 -3.56
N ARG A 5 58.38 40.16 -2.62
CA ARG A 5 57.20 39.50 -2.00
C ARG A 5 56.79 40.23 -0.71
N SER A 6 55.50 40.23 -0.37
CA SER A 6 55.06 40.21 1.03
C SER A 6 53.62 39.71 1.23
N ARG A 7 53.48 38.66 2.06
CA ARG A 7 52.55 38.52 3.20
C ARG A 7 51.14 39.14 3.02
N GLY A 8 50.01 38.42 2.97
CA GLY A 8 49.65 37.19 3.69
C GLY A 8 48.94 37.52 5.01
N HIS A 9 47.74 36.99 5.24
CA HIS A 9 47.06 36.87 6.55
C HIS A 9 45.98 35.78 6.49
N ALA A 10 45.75 35.08 7.60
CA ALA A 10 44.74 34.04 7.76
C ALA A 10 43.46 34.58 8.43
N GLY A 11 42.33 33.93 8.17
CA GLY A 11 41.03 34.16 8.81
C GLY A 11 40.03 33.15 8.24
N ALA A 12 39.90 31.97 8.84
CA ALA A 12 39.06 31.66 10.00
C ALA A 12 37.67 31.15 9.56
N CYS A 13 37.38 29.89 9.88
CA CYS A 13 36.08 29.28 9.66
C CYS A 13 35.00 29.92 10.56
N ALA A 14 33.82 30.17 10.00
CA ALA A 14 32.60 30.42 10.77
C ALA A 14 31.42 29.72 10.08
N SER A 15 31.13 28.49 10.52
CA SER A 15 29.96 27.72 10.09
C SER A 15 28.67 28.31 10.69
N ALA A 16 27.67 28.59 9.85
CA ALA A 16 26.37 29.08 10.29
C ALA A 16 25.56 27.99 11.04
N PRO A 17 24.78 28.35 12.08
CA PRO A 17 23.99 27.38 12.85
C PRO A 17 22.75 26.91 12.09
N VAL A 18 22.45 25.61 12.21
CA VAL A 18 21.23 24.98 11.71
C VAL A 18 20.09 25.18 12.72
N PRO A 19 18.87 25.56 12.30
CA PRO A 19 17.74 25.72 13.21
C PRO A 19 17.15 24.36 13.65
N ASP A 20 16.83 24.28 14.94
CA ASP A 20 16.34 23.09 15.67
C ASP A 20 14.82 22.87 15.45
N PRO A 21 14.32 21.67 15.06
CA PRO A 21 12.95 21.48 14.58
C PRO A 21 11.84 21.42 15.66
N CYS A 22 12.14 21.68 16.93
CA CYS A 22 11.20 21.48 18.05
C CYS A 22 10.54 22.76 18.59
N VAL A 23 9.70 23.42 17.78
CA VAL A 23 8.74 24.44 18.28
C VAL A 23 7.32 24.15 17.79
N ARG A 24 6.49 23.56 18.66
CA ARG A 24 5.03 23.52 18.47
C ARG A 24 4.44 24.92 18.65
N ARG A 25 3.54 25.34 17.75
CA ARG A 25 2.60 26.44 18.00
C ARG A 25 1.16 25.95 17.92
N SER A 26 0.35 26.42 18.86
CA SER A 26 -1.03 25.98 19.07
C SER A 26 -2.02 27.08 18.70
N GLY A 27 -3.19 26.71 18.17
CA GLY A 27 -4.41 27.52 18.21
C GLY A 27 -4.81 28.21 16.89
N GLY A 28 -6.09 28.05 16.51
CA GLY A 28 -6.72 28.75 15.38
C GLY A 28 -7.98 28.06 14.86
N PHE A 29 -9.15 28.38 15.43
CA PHE A 29 -10.45 27.78 15.10
C PHE A 29 -11.33 28.73 14.27
N ARG A 30 -11.88 28.28 13.13
CA ARG A 30 -13.21 28.69 12.58
C ARG A 30 -13.63 27.90 11.31
N GLN A 31 -14.73 27.16 11.46
CA GLN A 31 -15.95 27.07 10.60
C GLN A 31 -16.04 27.95 9.32
N ASP A 32 -16.77 27.61 8.24
CA ASP A 32 -17.64 26.44 7.89
C ASP A 32 -18.17 26.59 6.43
N ARG A 33 -18.68 25.48 5.84
CA ARG A 33 -19.81 25.30 4.88
C ARG A 33 -19.58 24.57 3.54
N GLY A 34 -20.35 23.48 3.35
CA GLY A 34 -20.88 22.98 2.06
C GLY A 34 -20.14 21.80 1.41
N ARG A 35 -20.34 20.52 1.80
CA ARG A 35 -21.52 19.63 1.69
C ARG A 35 -21.81 19.07 0.28
N SER A 36 -21.58 17.77 0.11
CA SER A 36 -22.61 16.83 -0.39
C SER A 36 -22.32 15.40 0.10
N ASP A 37 -23.38 14.67 0.47
CA ASP A 37 -23.33 13.43 1.27
C ASP A 37 -23.44 12.15 0.40
N ARG A 38 -22.74 11.06 0.82
CA ARG A 38 -23.05 9.60 0.62
C ARG A 38 -21.81 8.77 1.01
N ILE A 39 -21.49 8.63 2.30
CA ILE A 39 -22.01 7.62 3.24
C ILE A 39 -21.63 6.17 2.86
N LEU A 40 -20.44 5.76 3.34
CA LEU A 40 -20.24 4.43 3.94
C LEU A 40 -20.07 4.66 5.46
N PRO A 41 -20.68 3.85 6.35
CA PRO A 41 -20.55 4.05 7.79
C PRO A 41 -19.17 3.61 8.31
N PRO A 42 -18.59 4.32 9.31
CA PRO A 42 -17.31 3.93 9.89
C PRO A 42 -17.44 2.66 10.74
N VAL A 43 -16.51 1.72 10.58
CA VAL A 43 -16.44 0.50 11.38
C VAL A 43 -15.97 0.78 12.81
N SER A 44 -16.90 0.85 13.75
CA SER A 44 -16.62 1.00 15.19
C SER A 44 -16.35 -0.36 15.83
N VAL A 45 -15.10 -0.65 16.15
CA VAL A 45 -14.68 -1.85 16.92
C VAL A 45 -14.57 -1.49 18.41
N ARG A 46 -15.43 -2.07 19.26
CA ARG A 46 -15.46 -2.19 20.75
C ARG A 46 -16.90 -2.59 21.15
N ASP A 47 -17.24 -3.50 22.08
CA ASP A 47 -16.57 -4.50 22.95
C ASP A 47 -17.47 -5.79 22.94
N ARG A 48 -17.33 -6.91 23.68
CA ARG A 48 -16.39 -7.41 24.73
C ARG A 48 -16.47 -8.95 24.78
N ILE A 49 -15.35 -9.68 24.93
CA ILE A 49 -15.29 -10.93 25.73
C ILE A 49 -13.94 -10.94 26.48
N GLN A 50 -13.97 -11.19 27.78
CA GLN A 50 -12.78 -11.36 28.63
C GLN A 50 -12.65 -12.82 29.06
N GLY A 51 -11.45 -13.38 29.00
CA GLY A 51 -11.11 -14.72 29.49
C GLY A 51 -9.59 -14.91 29.48
N SER A 52 -9.00 -15.21 30.64
CA SER A 52 -7.56 -15.11 30.89
C SER A 52 -6.82 -16.45 30.91
N GLY A 53 -5.59 -16.48 30.40
CA GLY A 53 -4.66 -17.61 30.56
C GLY A 53 -3.22 -17.18 30.30
N LYS A 54 -2.35 -17.29 31.30
CA LYS A 54 -0.89 -17.06 31.15
C LYS A 54 -0.21 -18.33 30.66
N GLY A 55 0.54 -18.24 29.56
CA GLY A 55 1.46 -19.26 29.06
C GLY A 55 2.75 -18.59 28.57
N PRO A 56 3.90 -19.29 28.53
CA PRO A 56 5.20 -18.66 28.33
C PRO A 56 5.34 -18.08 26.92
N HIS A 57 5.92 -16.88 26.81
CA HIS A 57 6.27 -16.27 25.53
C HIS A 57 7.48 -16.98 24.89
N PRO A 58 7.33 -17.68 23.75
CA PRO A 58 8.49 -17.98 22.93
C PRO A 58 8.87 -16.72 22.16
N ASN A 59 10.11 -16.25 22.33
CA ASN A 59 10.69 -15.20 21.50
C ASN A 59 10.72 -15.67 20.03
N THR A 60 9.67 -15.34 19.28
CA THR A 60 9.48 -15.75 17.89
C THR A 60 9.63 -14.51 17.04
N ALA A 61 10.73 -14.45 16.29
CA ALA A 61 11.17 -13.26 15.58
C ALA A 61 10.11 -12.73 14.60
N CYS A 62 10.11 -11.41 14.41
CA CYS A 62 9.35 -10.71 13.36
C CYS A 62 9.85 -11.09 11.95
N ARG A 63 9.51 -12.30 11.50
CA ARG A 63 9.45 -12.64 10.08
C ARG A 63 8.07 -12.17 9.62
N GLY A 64 8.02 -11.37 8.54
CA GLY A 64 6.74 -11.04 7.93
C GLY A 64 6.03 -12.34 7.53
N ASP A 65 4.77 -12.49 7.95
CA ASP A 65 4.00 -13.69 7.66
C ASP A 65 3.89 -13.88 6.14
N VAL A 66 4.21 -15.09 5.67
CA VAL A 66 4.10 -15.42 4.24
C VAL A 66 2.63 -15.47 3.86
N VAL A 67 2.22 -14.61 2.94
CA VAL A 67 0.86 -14.56 2.39
C VAL A 67 0.82 -15.43 1.12
N GLU A 68 0.17 -16.58 1.22
CA GLU A 68 -0.12 -17.44 0.07
C GLU A 68 -1.37 -16.96 -0.68
N ILE A 69 -1.34 -16.96 -2.02
CA ILE A 69 -2.45 -16.47 -2.86
C ILE A 69 -3.77 -17.19 -2.55
N ALA A 70 -3.74 -18.52 -2.41
CA ALA A 70 -4.93 -19.32 -2.07
C ALA A 70 -5.49 -18.96 -0.68
N ARG A 71 -4.60 -18.76 0.31
CA ARG A 71 -4.98 -18.33 1.67
C ARG A 71 -5.58 -16.93 1.65
N PHE A 72 -5.02 -16.00 0.87
CA PHE A 72 -5.53 -14.65 0.73
C PHE A 72 -6.92 -14.63 0.08
N GLN A 73 -7.11 -15.33 -1.03
CA GLN A 73 -8.42 -15.49 -1.68
C GLN A 73 -9.46 -16.05 -0.70
N ALA A 74 -9.16 -17.17 -0.04
CA ALA A 74 -10.05 -17.76 0.96
C ALA A 74 -10.36 -16.82 2.15
N GLN A 75 -9.40 -15.98 2.56
CA GLN A 75 -9.58 -15.00 3.63
C GLN A 75 -10.52 -13.87 3.21
N ILE A 76 -10.42 -13.36 1.97
CA ILE A 76 -11.34 -12.37 1.41
C ILE A 76 -12.75 -12.96 1.26
N ALA A 77 -12.86 -14.18 0.72
CA ALA A 77 -14.12 -14.92 0.60
C ALA A 77 -14.84 -15.07 1.97
N ALA A 78 -14.09 -15.33 3.03
CA ALA A 78 -14.60 -15.49 4.39
C ALA A 78 -15.07 -14.16 5.03
N ILE A 79 -14.47 -13.02 4.68
CA ILE A 79 -14.85 -11.71 5.23
C ILE A 79 -16.03 -11.11 4.45
N TYR A 80 -16.01 -11.18 3.11
CA TYR A 80 -16.93 -10.41 2.27
C TYR A 80 -17.81 -11.26 1.33
N GLY A 81 -17.46 -12.50 1.01
CA GLY A 81 -18.03 -13.26 -0.10
C GLY A 81 -19.56 -13.40 -0.09
N ASP A 82 -20.20 -13.44 1.08
CA ASP A 82 -21.66 -13.41 1.21
C ASP A 82 -22.30 -12.10 0.74
N ARG A 83 -21.66 -10.97 1.03
CA ARG A 83 -22.05 -9.64 0.55
C ARG A 83 -21.82 -9.53 -0.95
N ASP A 84 -20.70 -10.05 -1.43
CA ASP A 84 -20.30 -9.91 -2.83
C ASP A 84 -21.14 -10.79 -3.76
N ARG A 85 -21.50 -12.01 -3.32
CA ARG A 85 -22.50 -12.86 -4.00
C ARG A 85 -23.85 -12.17 -4.12
N ARG A 86 -24.29 -11.42 -3.11
CA ARG A 86 -25.53 -10.62 -3.15
C ARG A 86 -25.40 -9.36 -4.02
N ARG A 87 -24.20 -8.75 -4.11
CA ARG A 87 -23.93 -7.61 -5.00
C ARG A 87 -23.90 -8.03 -6.47
N GLY A 88 -23.39 -9.23 -6.75
CA GLY A 88 -23.24 -9.79 -8.10
C GLY A 88 -21.99 -9.29 -8.82
N ALA A 89 -21.59 -10.01 -9.87
CA ALA A 89 -20.33 -9.78 -10.57
C ALA A 89 -20.23 -8.39 -11.24
N ALA A 90 -21.28 -7.94 -11.93
CA ALA A 90 -21.26 -6.67 -12.66
C ALA A 90 -21.03 -5.45 -11.74
N ALA A 91 -21.73 -5.38 -10.60
CA ALA A 91 -21.53 -4.31 -9.64
C ALA A 91 -20.23 -4.47 -8.84
N THR A 92 -19.74 -5.70 -8.60
CA THR A 92 -18.42 -5.93 -7.99
C THR A 92 -17.29 -5.51 -8.94
N PHE A 93 -17.46 -5.66 -10.26
CA PHE A 93 -16.51 -5.17 -11.25
C PHE A 93 -16.42 -3.63 -11.29
N GLN A 94 -17.53 -2.93 -10.98
CA GLN A 94 -17.51 -1.47 -10.83
C GLN A 94 -16.61 -1.04 -9.66
N TRP A 95 -16.75 -1.67 -8.48
CA TRP A 95 -15.87 -1.42 -7.33
C TRP A 95 -14.39 -1.71 -7.64
N PHE A 96 -14.09 -2.82 -8.34
CA PHE A 96 -12.72 -3.11 -8.79
C PHE A 96 -12.13 -1.99 -9.68
N VAL A 97 -12.92 -1.43 -10.60
CA VAL A 97 -12.49 -0.32 -11.46
C VAL A 97 -12.33 0.99 -10.67
N GLU A 98 -13.15 1.20 -9.63
CA GLU A 98 -13.01 2.35 -8.72
C GLU A 98 -11.66 2.32 -7.96
N GLU A 99 -11.26 1.19 -7.38
CA GLU A 99 -9.96 1.11 -6.70
C GLU A 99 -8.77 1.20 -7.67
N VAL A 100 -8.89 0.71 -8.91
CA VAL A 100 -7.87 0.94 -9.95
C VAL A 100 -7.74 2.45 -10.24
N GLY A 101 -8.83 3.20 -10.13
CA GLY A 101 -8.86 4.66 -10.21
C GLY A 101 -8.19 5.35 -9.01
N GLU A 102 -8.39 4.83 -7.79
CA GLU A 102 -7.70 5.33 -6.58
C GLU A 102 -6.21 4.99 -6.58
N LEU A 103 -5.81 3.77 -6.95
CA LEU A 103 -4.41 3.41 -7.18
C LEU A 103 -3.75 4.34 -8.19
N ALA A 104 -4.42 4.64 -9.31
CA ALA A 104 -3.93 5.60 -10.28
C ALA A 104 -3.81 7.03 -9.71
N ARG A 105 -4.67 7.44 -8.76
CA ARG A 105 -4.55 8.71 -8.02
C ARG A 105 -3.34 8.67 -7.07
N ALA A 106 -3.21 7.65 -6.23
CA ALA A 106 -2.12 7.50 -5.26
C ALA A 106 -0.73 7.45 -5.92
N LEU A 107 -0.60 6.76 -7.06
CA LEU A 107 0.66 6.67 -7.84
C LEU A 107 1.18 8.00 -8.36
N ARG A 108 0.35 9.05 -8.45
CA ARG A 108 0.79 10.43 -8.79
C ARG A 108 1.25 11.23 -7.57
N GLY A 109 1.00 10.72 -6.37
CA GLY A 109 1.41 11.31 -5.10
C GLY A 109 2.86 10.96 -4.72
N LYS A 110 3.22 11.31 -3.48
CA LYS A 110 4.48 10.92 -2.83
C LYS A 110 4.27 10.09 -1.56
N ASP A 111 3.02 9.82 -1.20
CA ASP A 111 2.68 9.02 -0.03
C ASP A 111 2.79 7.53 -0.37
N ARG A 112 3.87 6.91 0.13
CA ARG A 112 4.12 5.48 -0.05
C ARG A 112 3.04 4.62 0.60
N ARG A 113 2.50 5.06 1.75
CA ARG A 113 1.50 4.29 2.49
C ARG A 113 0.18 4.27 1.72
N ALA A 114 -0.25 5.41 1.18
CA ALA A 114 -1.43 5.46 0.31
C ALA A 114 -1.27 4.50 -0.88
N VAL A 115 -0.12 4.52 -1.57
CA VAL A 115 0.15 3.59 -2.67
C VAL A 115 0.08 2.12 -2.24
N GLU A 116 0.58 1.76 -1.05
CA GLU A 116 0.49 0.40 -0.50
C GLU A 116 -0.95 0.00 -0.15
N GLU A 117 -1.76 0.93 0.37
CA GLU A 117 -3.18 0.75 0.68
C GLU A 117 -3.98 0.44 -0.61
N GLU A 118 -3.85 1.27 -1.64
CA GLU A 118 -4.54 1.06 -2.92
C GLU A 118 -4.10 -0.23 -3.66
N PHE A 119 -2.82 -0.62 -3.56
CA PHE A 119 -2.36 -1.90 -4.12
C PHE A 119 -3.00 -3.11 -3.40
N SER A 120 -3.23 -3.00 -2.08
CA SER A 120 -3.92 -4.02 -1.30
C SER A 120 -5.39 -4.13 -1.73
N ASP A 121 -6.08 -3.00 -1.90
CA ASP A 121 -7.51 -2.99 -2.22
C ASP A 121 -7.77 -3.46 -3.67
N VAL A 122 -6.96 -3.04 -4.64
CA VAL A 122 -7.02 -3.59 -6.01
C VAL A 122 -6.82 -5.11 -6.02
N LEU A 123 -5.90 -5.64 -5.20
CA LEU A 123 -5.68 -7.09 -5.08
C LEU A 123 -6.87 -7.79 -4.41
N ALA A 124 -7.45 -7.19 -3.37
CA ALA A 124 -8.63 -7.73 -2.68
C ALA A 124 -9.83 -7.85 -3.62
N TRP A 125 -10.16 -6.80 -4.38
CA TRP A 125 -11.28 -6.86 -5.33
C TRP A 125 -11.02 -7.77 -6.53
N LEU A 126 -9.77 -7.92 -6.97
CA LEU A 126 -9.41 -8.89 -8.00
C LEU A 126 -9.70 -10.34 -7.55
N VAL A 127 -9.36 -10.70 -6.31
CA VAL A 127 -9.68 -12.05 -5.80
C VAL A 127 -11.17 -12.22 -5.50
N THR A 128 -11.88 -11.16 -5.08
CA THR A 128 -13.35 -11.18 -4.97
C THR A 128 -14.02 -11.46 -6.33
N LEU A 129 -13.53 -10.87 -7.42
CA LEU A 129 -14.01 -11.20 -8.77
C LEU A 129 -13.69 -12.65 -9.14
N ALA A 130 -12.50 -13.14 -8.80
CA ALA A 130 -12.12 -14.53 -9.05
C ALA A 130 -13.07 -15.51 -8.34
N ASP A 131 -13.43 -15.25 -7.08
CA ASP A 131 -14.42 -16.05 -6.33
C ASP A 131 -15.81 -16.06 -7.00
N LEU A 132 -16.30 -14.89 -7.44
CA LEU A 132 -17.60 -14.78 -8.11
C LEU A 132 -17.63 -15.49 -9.48
N HIS A 133 -16.47 -15.71 -10.09
CA HIS A 133 -16.31 -16.43 -11.37
C HIS A 133 -15.80 -17.88 -11.20
N GLY A 134 -15.58 -18.37 -9.97
CA GLY A 134 -15.08 -19.72 -9.72
C GLY A 134 -13.63 -19.96 -10.16
N VAL A 135 -12.80 -18.91 -10.16
CA VAL A 135 -11.40 -18.95 -10.58
C VAL A 135 -10.48 -19.13 -9.37
N ASP A 136 -9.68 -20.20 -9.37
CA ASP A 136 -8.57 -20.38 -8.41
C ASP A 136 -7.39 -19.47 -8.81
N MET A 137 -7.07 -18.48 -7.98
CA MET A 137 -6.01 -17.51 -8.26
C MET A 137 -4.61 -18.09 -8.09
N ALA A 138 -4.42 -19.10 -7.24
CA ALA A 138 -3.12 -19.76 -7.10
C ALA A 138 -2.83 -20.61 -8.35
N HIS A 139 -3.83 -21.32 -8.87
CA HIS A 139 -3.75 -22.02 -10.15
C HIS A 139 -3.51 -21.04 -11.32
N ALA A 140 -4.26 -19.92 -11.36
CA ALA A 140 -4.09 -18.90 -12.40
C ALA A 140 -2.68 -18.27 -12.39
N ALA A 141 -2.12 -18.01 -11.20
CA ALA A 141 -0.77 -17.48 -11.02
C ALA A 141 0.32 -18.52 -11.35
N ALA A 142 0.05 -19.82 -11.17
CA ALA A 142 1.03 -20.89 -11.37
C ALA A 142 1.68 -20.90 -12.76
N ARG A 143 1.01 -20.35 -13.79
CA ARG A 143 1.59 -20.23 -15.14
C ARG A 143 2.88 -19.39 -15.22
N TYR A 144 3.16 -18.54 -14.22
CA TYR A 144 4.33 -17.66 -14.16
C TYR A 144 5.47 -18.19 -13.27
N THR A 145 5.27 -19.27 -12.50
CA THR A 145 6.27 -19.76 -11.54
C THR A 145 7.50 -20.39 -12.22
N ALA A 146 7.34 -20.88 -13.45
CA ALA A 146 8.40 -21.42 -14.30
C ALA A 146 8.88 -20.40 -15.37
N GLY A 147 8.80 -19.11 -15.05
CA GLY A 147 9.19 -18.01 -15.94
C GLY A 147 8.09 -17.57 -16.91
N CYS A 148 8.48 -16.80 -17.94
CA CYS A 148 7.53 -16.21 -18.88
C CYS A 148 6.61 -17.27 -19.52
N PRO A 149 5.27 -17.12 -19.50
CA PRO A 149 4.36 -18.11 -20.11
C PRO A 149 4.53 -18.27 -21.63
N LYS A 150 5.10 -17.26 -22.32
CA LYS A 150 5.41 -17.32 -23.76
C LYS A 150 6.76 -18.00 -24.04
N CYS A 151 7.86 -17.53 -23.43
CA CYS A 151 9.23 -17.96 -23.76
C CYS A 151 9.98 -18.76 -22.69
N ARG A 152 9.37 -19.02 -21.52
CA ARG A 152 9.93 -19.72 -20.34
C ARG A 152 11.18 -19.09 -19.69
N ALA A 153 11.77 -18.06 -20.27
CA ALA A 153 12.93 -17.37 -19.71
C ALA A 153 12.60 -16.50 -18.49
N VAL A 154 13.63 -16.28 -17.65
CA VAL A 154 13.68 -15.30 -16.56
C VAL A 154 15.06 -14.61 -16.62
N PRO A 155 15.17 -13.32 -16.98
CA PRO A 155 14.10 -12.41 -17.43
C PRO A 155 13.46 -12.83 -18.76
N CYS A 156 12.35 -12.19 -19.12
CA CYS A 156 11.64 -12.44 -20.37
C CYS A 156 12.51 -12.09 -21.60
N ALA A 157 12.44 -12.91 -22.65
CA ALA A 157 13.13 -12.70 -23.93
C ALA A 157 12.14 -12.64 -25.13
N CYS A 158 10.88 -12.29 -24.87
CA CYS A 158 9.93 -11.99 -25.96
C CYS A 158 10.30 -10.64 -26.61
N PRO A 159 9.99 -10.43 -27.90
CA PRO A 159 10.10 -9.12 -28.51
C PRO A 159 9.22 -8.10 -27.74
N GLU A 160 9.70 -6.86 -27.64
CA GLU A 160 8.92 -5.76 -27.07
C GLU A 160 7.77 -5.40 -28.02
N GLU A 161 6.55 -5.77 -27.63
CA GLU A 161 5.32 -5.20 -28.19
C GLU A 161 5.17 -3.79 -27.59
N ILE A 162 5.82 -2.79 -28.20
CA ILE A 162 5.67 -1.37 -27.82
C ILE A 162 4.31 -0.87 -28.34
N PRO A 163 3.36 -0.47 -27.46
CA PRO A 163 2.05 0.06 -27.86
C PRO A 163 2.09 1.52 -28.31
#